data_AF-H9FE87-F1
#
_entry.id   AF-H9FE87-F1
#
_cell.length_a   1.000
_cell.length_b   1.000
_cell.length_c   1.000
_cell.angle_alpha   90.00
_cell.angle_beta   90.00
_cell.angle_gamma   90.00
#
_symmetry.space_group_name_H-M   'P 1'
#
loop_
_entity.id
_entity.type
_entity.pdbx_description
1 polymer ?
#
loop_
_entity_poly.entity_id
_entity_poly.type
_entity_poly.pdbx_seq_one_letter_code
_entity_poly.pdbx_strand_id
1 'polypeptide(L)'
;QEYRTWNPFRSKLAAAILGGVDQIHIKPKPKVLYLGAASGTTVSHVSDIIGPDGLVYAVEFSHRAGRDLVNVAKKRTNIIPVLEDARHPLKYRMLIGMVDVIFADVAQPDQSRIVALNAHTFLRNGGHFLISIKANCIDSTASAEAVFASEVRKLQQEN
;
A
#
# COMPACT_ATOMS: atom_id res chain seq x y z
N GLN A 1 -0.07 27.72 -2.93
CA GLN A 1 -0.14 26.27 -2.62
C GLN A 1 -1.60 25.94 -2.36
N GLU A 2 -2.15 24.96 -3.06
CA GLU A 2 -3.51 24.46 -2.82
C GLU A 2 -3.41 23.22 -1.93
N TYR A 3 -4.18 23.18 -0.85
CA TYR A 3 -4.20 22.07 0.11
C TYR A 3 -5.48 21.28 -0.04
N ARG A 4 -5.41 19.96 0.17
CA ARG A 4 -6.57 19.06 0.13
C ARG A 4 -6.84 18.45 1.49
N THR A 5 -8.10 18.45 1.89
CA THR A 5 -8.52 17.76 3.11
C THR A 5 -8.41 16.25 2.94
N TRP A 6 -7.79 15.56 3.91
CA TRP A 6 -7.69 14.11 3.91
C TRP A 6 -8.58 13.51 5.00
N ASN A 7 -9.61 12.77 4.59
CA ASN A 7 -10.60 12.24 5.51
C ASN A 7 -10.13 10.91 6.15
N PRO A 8 -9.96 10.84 7.49
CA PRO A 8 -9.50 9.63 8.19
C PRO A 8 -10.51 8.48 8.18
N PHE A 9 -11.80 8.76 8.05
CA PHE A 9 -12.84 7.72 7.94
C PHE A 9 -12.83 7.02 6.58
N ARG A 10 -12.14 7.60 5.58
CA ARG A 10 -12.02 7.02 4.22
C ARG A 10 -10.63 6.49 3.91
N SER A 11 -9.64 6.80 4.75
CA SER A 11 -8.25 6.42 4.51
C SER A 11 -7.59 5.95 5.79
N LYS A 12 -7.19 4.68 5.79
CA LYS A 12 -6.54 4.04 6.94
C LYS A 12 -5.19 4.66 7.25
N LEU A 13 -4.49 5.16 6.22
CA LEU A 13 -3.24 5.89 6.39
C LEU A 13 -3.45 7.24 7.09
N ALA A 14 -4.50 8.00 6.72
CA ALA A 14 -4.85 9.22 7.45
C ALA A 14 -5.27 8.94 8.90
N ALA A 15 -6.04 7.87 9.13
CA ALA A 15 -6.40 7.45 10.47
C ALA A 15 -5.17 7.08 11.31
N ALA A 16 -4.18 6.39 10.72
CA ALA A 16 -2.92 6.07 11.41
C ALA A 16 -2.09 7.31 11.74
N ILE A 17 -2.02 8.30 10.83
CA ILE A 17 -1.35 9.58 11.06
C ILE A 17 -2.02 10.33 12.22
N LEU A 18 -3.35 10.45 12.20
CA LEU A 18 -4.09 11.08 13.31
C LEU A 18 -3.99 10.29 14.61
N GLY A 19 -3.86 8.96 14.52
CA GLY A 19 -3.63 8.06 15.66
C GLY A 19 -2.22 8.16 16.25
N GLY A 20 -1.33 8.97 15.68
CA GLY A 20 0.00 9.22 16.23
C GLY A 20 1.02 8.14 15.91
N VAL A 21 0.92 7.48 14.75
CA VAL A 21 1.99 6.58 14.28
C VAL A 21 3.31 7.36 14.18
N ASP A 22 4.38 6.82 14.78
CA ASP A 22 5.66 7.51 14.89
C ASP A 22 6.31 7.77 13.52
N GLN A 23 6.37 6.74 12.67
CA GLN A 23 6.95 6.86 11.33
C GLN A 23 6.09 6.17 10.27
N ILE A 24 5.66 6.95 9.28
CA ILE A 24 5.00 6.41 8.07
C ILE A 24 5.97 6.11 6.94
N HIS A 25 7.22 6.57 7.03
CA HIS A 25 8.29 6.45 6.02
C HIS A 25 7.98 7.03 4.62
N ILE A 26 6.73 7.39 4.33
CA ILE A 26 6.28 8.13 3.14
C ILE A 26 6.60 9.62 3.38
N LYS A 27 7.73 10.05 2.83
CA LYS A 27 8.24 11.43 2.85
C LYS A 27 8.27 11.98 1.42
N PRO A 28 8.75 13.21 1.14
CA PRO A 28 9.00 13.67 -0.22
C PRO A 28 10.12 12.88 -0.93
N LYS A 29 9.96 12.60 -2.24
CA LYS A 29 10.87 11.86 -3.15
C LYS A 29 10.94 10.31 -3.14
N PRO A 30 10.39 9.54 -2.17
CA PRO A 30 10.51 8.10 -2.18
C PRO A 30 9.66 7.49 -3.29
N LYS A 31 10.03 6.27 -3.66
CA LYS A 31 9.24 5.35 -4.47
C LYS A 31 8.40 4.48 -3.55
N VAL A 32 7.09 4.55 -3.70
CA VAL A 32 6.12 3.82 -2.87
C VAL A 32 5.42 2.76 -3.72
N LEU A 33 5.38 1.53 -3.24
CA LEU A 33 4.52 0.48 -3.77
C LEU A 33 3.24 0.40 -2.93
N TYR A 34 2.11 0.70 -3.54
CA TYR A 34 0.80 0.66 -2.89
C TYR A 34 0.05 -0.59 -3.36
N LEU A 35 -0.18 -1.53 -2.44
CA LEU A 35 -0.92 -2.77 -2.69
C LEU A 35 -2.38 -2.60 -2.27
N GLY A 36 -3.31 -2.80 -3.21
CA GLY A 36 -4.75 -2.61 -2.95
C GLY A 36 -5.18 -1.15 -3.13
N ALA A 37 -4.80 -0.55 -4.26
CA ALA A 37 -5.03 0.87 -4.54
C ALA A 37 -6.51 1.27 -4.70
N ALA A 38 -7.41 0.31 -4.95
CA ALA A 38 -8.83 0.51 -5.22
C ALA A 38 -9.04 1.63 -6.27
N SER A 39 -9.93 2.59 -5.98
CA SER A 39 -10.20 3.73 -6.87
C SER A 39 -9.17 4.86 -6.78
N GLY A 40 -8.11 4.71 -5.99
CA GLY A 40 -7.02 5.67 -5.89
C GLY A 40 -7.26 6.87 -4.96
N THR A 41 -8.24 6.80 -4.06
CA THR A 41 -8.55 7.89 -3.10
C THR A 41 -7.35 8.17 -2.18
N THR A 42 -6.86 7.18 -1.45
CA THR A 42 -5.67 7.30 -0.59
C THR A 42 -4.39 7.48 -1.42
N VAL A 43 -4.26 6.76 -2.53
CA VAL A 43 -3.11 6.84 -3.46
C VAL A 43 -2.89 8.27 -3.93
N SER A 44 -3.96 9.02 -4.19
CA SER A 44 -3.86 10.43 -4.57
C SER A 44 -3.21 11.30 -3.49
N HIS A 45 -3.47 11.03 -2.21
CA HIS A 45 -2.84 11.76 -1.09
C HIS A 45 -1.39 11.32 -0.89
N VAL A 46 -1.09 10.03 -1.05
CA VAL A 46 0.29 9.52 -1.04
C VAL A 46 1.12 10.19 -2.14
N SER A 47 0.56 10.29 -3.35
CA SER A 47 1.16 11.00 -4.49
C SER A 47 1.44 12.47 -4.18
N ASP A 48 0.52 13.17 -3.50
CA ASP A 48 0.76 14.56 -3.10
C ASP A 48 1.90 14.68 -2.06
N ILE A 49 2.01 13.73 -1.11
CA ILE A 49 3.06 13.72 -0.07
C ILE A 49 4.45 13.50 -0.67
N ILE A 50 4.57 12.55 -1.60
CA ILE A 50 5.88 12.24 -2.21
C ILE A 50 6.33 13.30 -3.21
N GLY A 51 5.39 14.06 -3.77
CA GLY A 51 5.65 15.11 -4.74
C GLY A 51 5.99 14.60 -6.15
N PRO A 52 6.35 15.52 -7.08
CA PRO A 52 6.57 15.20 -8.48
C PRO A 52 7.84 14.36 -8.73
N ASP A 53 8.81 14.43 -7.83
CA ASP A 53 10.07 13.67 -7.92
C ASP A 53 9.94 12.23 -7.40
N GLY A 54 8.87 11.92 -6.68
CA GLY A 54 8.57 10.58 -6.19
C GLY A 54 7.75 9.78 -7.20
N LEU A 55 7.58 8.47 -6.93
CA LEU A 55 6.68 7.61 -7.71
C LEU A 55 5.79 6.77 -6.80
N VAL A 56 4.51 6.63 -7.14
CA VAL A 56 3.61 5.64 -6.55
C VAL A 56 3.26 4.58 -7.59
N TYR A 57 3.68 3.34 -7.33
CA TYR A 57 3.19 2.17 -8.05
C TYR A 57 1.92 1.70 -7.39
N ALA A 58 0.78 1.85 -8.06
CA ALA A 58 -0.54 1.55 -7.50
C ALA A 58 -1.07 0.23 -8.07
N VAL A 59 -0.96 -0.85 -7.29
CA VAL A 59 -1.39 -2.20 -7.69
C VAL A 59 -2.86 -2.40 -7.32
N GLU A 60 -3.68 -2.74 -8.31
CA GLU A 60 -5.09 -3.05 -8.13
C GLU A 60 -5.51 -4.21 -9.05
N PHE A 61 -6.23 -5.19 -8.51
CA PHE A 61 -6.69 -6.35 -9.28
C PHE A 61 -8.02 -6.09 -9.99
N SER A 62 -8.91 -5.29 -9.39
CA SER A 62 -10.24 -5.04 -9.92
C SER A 62 -10.20 -4.11 -11.14
N HIS A 63 -10.67 -4.60 -12.28
CA HIS A 63 -10.81 -3.79 -13.50
C HIS A 63 -11.78 -2.61 -13.33
N ARG A 64 -12.79 -2.76 -12.47
CA ARG A 64 -13.74 -1.67 -12.19
C ARG A 64 -13.05 -0.54 -11.44
N ALA A 65 -12.43 -0.84 -10.31
CA ALA A 65 -11.70 0.15 -9.51
C ALA A 65 -10.47 0.69 -10.28
N GLY A 66 -9.83 -0.17 -11.06
CA GLY A 66 -8.72 0.15 -11.93
C GLY A 66 -9.02 1.22 -12.97
N ARG A 67 -10.24 1.28 -13.51
CA ARG A 67 -10.65 2.38 -14.41
C ARG A 67 -10.60 3.74 -13.71
N ASP A 68 -11.07 3.80 -12.47
CA ASP A 68 -11.02 5.03 -11.68
C ASP A 68 -9.56 5.38 -11.32
N LEU A 69 -8.75 4.38 -10.95
CA LEU A 69 -7.33 4.56 -10.67
C LEU A 69 -6.57 5.11 -11.88
N VAL A 70 -6.83 4.59 -13.09
CA VAL A 70 -6.23 5.10 -14.33
C VAL A 70 -6.66 6.55 -14.58
N ASN A 71 -7.90 6.93 -14.30
CA ASN A 71 -8.35 8.32 -14.42
C ASN A 71 -7.65 9.25 -13.41
N VAL A 72 -7.35 8.76 -12.20
CA VAL A 72 -6.53 9.49 -11.22
C VAL A 72 -5.10 9.65 -11.72
N ALA A 73 -4.51 8.58 -12.27
CA ALA A 73 -3.15 8.58 -12.82
C ALA A 73 -3.00 9.50 -14.04
N LYS A 74 -4.03 9.63 -14.90
CA LYS A 74 -4.02 10.60 -16.00
C LYS A 74 -3.83 12.04 -15.54
N LYS A 75 -4.29 12.38 -14.34
CA LYS A 75 -4.15 13.73 -13.75
C LYS A 75 -2.87 13.90 -12.94
N ARG A 76 -2.19 12.82 -12.59
CA ARG A 76 -1.02 12.80 -11.69
C ARG A 76 0.09 11.96 -12.29
N THR A 77 1.11 12.64 -12.81
CA THR A 77 2.22 12.03 -13.56
C THR A 77 3.10 11.11 -12.71
N ASN A 78 3.07 11.23 -11.39
CA ASN A 78 3.83 10.40 -10.46
C ASN A 78 3.11 9.12 -10.02
N ILE A 79 1.93 8.80 -10.58
CA ILE A 79 1.21 7.56 -10.29
C ILE A 79 1.31 6.61 -11.50
N ILE A 80 1.81 5.41 -11.25
CA ILE A 80 1.86 4.32 -12.24
C ILE A 80 0.82 3.28 -11.83
N PRO A 81 -0.33 3.20 -12.53
CA PRO A 81 -1.36 2.20 -12.24
C PRO A 81 -0.94 0.83 -12.78
N VAL A 82 -0.99 -0.20 -11.94
CA VAL A 82 -0.66 -1.59 -12.28
C VAL A 82 -1.89 -2.45 -12.05
N LEU A 83 -2.56 -2.85 -13.13
CA LEU A 83 -3.79 -3.65 -13.08
C LEU A 83 -3.47 -5.15 -13.07
N GLU A 84 -2.92 -5.64 -11.97
CA GLU A 84 -2.49 -7.03 -11.80
C GLU A 84 -2.78 -7.54 -10.39
N ASP A 85 -2.75 -8.87 -10.22
CA ASP A 85 -2.90 -9.51 -8.92
C ASP A 85 -1.60 -9.40 -8.09
N ALA A 86 -1.69 -8.73 -6.93
CA ALA A 86 -0.59 -8.54 -6.00
C ALA A 86 0.04 -9.87 -5.50
N ARG A 87 -0.68 -11.00 -5.58
CA ARG A 87 -0.16 -12.34 -5.23
C ARG A 87 0.94 -12.84 -6.16
N HIS A 88 1.07 -12.26 -7.35
CA HIS A 88 1.98 -12.71 -8.40
C HIS A 88 2.93 -11.57 -8.85
N PRO A 89 3.87 -11.11 -7.98
CA PRO A 89 4.75 -9.98 -8.29
C PRO A 89 5.59 -10.16 -9.56
N LEU A 90 5.89 -11.40 -9.92
CA LEU A 90 6.62 -11.73 -11.14
C LEU A 90 5.89 -11.31 -12.43
N LYS A 91 4.56 -11.18 -12.43
CA LYS A 91 3.79 -10.75 -13.62
C LYS A 91 4.04 -9.29 -13.98
N TYR A 92 4.23 -8.43 -12.99
CA TYR A 92 4.45 -6.99 -13.17
C TYR A 92 5.87 -6.56 -12.81
N ARG A 93 6.81 -7.51 -12.67
CA ARG A 93 8.22 -7.23 -12.35
C ARG A 93 8.91 -6.27 -13.32
N MET A 94 8.45 -6.23 -14.57
CA MET A 94 9.03 -5.36 -15.60
C MET A 94 8.56 -3.90 -15.47
N LEU A 95 7.46 -3.67 -14.76
CA LEU A 95 6.85 -2.34 -14.60
C LEU A 95 7.36 -1.61 -13.35
N ILE A 96 7.76 -2.37 -12.33
CA ILE A 96 8.08 -1.84 -10.99
C ILE A 96 9.59 -1.96 -10.74
N GLY A 97 10.23 -0.82 -10.43
CA GLY A 97 11.61 -0.79 -9.96
C GLY A 97 11.72 -0.94 -8.44
N MET A 98 12.94 -0.90 -7.91
CA MET A 98 13.15 -0.94 -6.46
C MET A 98 12.41 0.23 -5.77
N VAL A 99 11.71 -0.08 -4.69
CA VAL A 99 10.91 0.86 -3.89
C VAL A 99 11.48 1.04 -2.49
N ASP A 100 11.18 2.18 -1.89
CA ASP A 100 11.64 2.55 -0.55
C ASP A 100 10.63 2.12 0.53
N VAL A 101 9.33 2.17 0.19
CA VAL A 101 8.23 1.89 1.11
C VAL A 101 7.15 1.06 0.42
N ILE A 102 6.64 0.03 1.11
CA ILE A 102 5.42 -0.68 0.71
C ILE A 102 4.28 -0.25 1.63
N PHE A 103 3.15 0.16 1.07
CA PHE A 103 1.91 0.33 1.82
C PHE A 103 0.90 -0.73 1.35
N ALA A 104 0.43 -1.57 2.27
CA ALA A 104 -0.49 -2.66 1.97
C ALA A 104 -1.85 -2.44 2.62
N ASP A 105 -2.88 -2.22 1.79
CA ASP A 105 -4.29 -2.10 2.21
C ASP A 105 -5.16 -3.19 1.56
N VAL A 106 -4.58 -4.39 1.45
CA VAL A 106 -5.25 -5.56 0.87
C VAL A 106 -6.03 -6.29 1.96
N ALA A 107 -7.35 -6.39 1.81
CA ALA A 107 -8.21 -7.13 2.72
C ALA A 107 -8.30 -8.61 2.31
N GLN A 108 -7.24 -9.38 2.52
CA GLN A 108 -7.19 -10.82 2.22
C GLN A 108 -6.60 -11.61 3.41
N PRO A 109 -7.00 -12.87 3.62
CA PRO A 109 -6.42 -13.71 4.67
C PRO A 109 -4.92 -14.00 4.46
N ASP A 110 -4.44 -13.98 3.21
CA ASP A 110 -3.04 -14.19 2.84
C ASP A 110 -2.23 -12.90 2.73
N GLN A 111 -2.66 -11.82 3.40
CA GLN A 111 -2.04 -10.49 3.35
C GLN A 111 -0.55 -10.51 3.67
N SER A 112 -0.13 -11.16 4.77
CA SER A 112 1.30 -11.25 5.14
C SER A 112 2.16 -11.85 4.03
N ARG A 113 1.69 -12.94 3.40
CA ARG A 113 2.39 -13.59 2.29
C ARG A 113 2.49 -12.68 1.06
N ILE A 114 1.41 -11.96 0.73
CA ILE A 114 1.40 -11.01 -0.38
C ILE A 114 2.45 -9.91 -0.13
N VAL A 115 2.50 -9.37 1.08
CA VAL A 115 3.48 -8.34 1.44
C VAL A 115 4.90 -8.88 1.38
N ALA A 116 5.16 -10.07 1.94
CA ALA A 116 6.47 -10.71 1.90
C ALA A 116 6.98 -10.90 0.46
N LEU A 117 6.17 -11.49 -0.43
CA LEU A 117 6.54 -11.68 -1.83
C LEU A 117 6.85 -10.37 -2.56
N ASN A 118 6.08 -9.31 -2.31
CA ASN A 118 6.33 -7.99 -2.87
C ASN A 118 7.57 -7.33 -2.28
N ALA A 119 7.80 -7.52 -0.98
CA ALA A 119 8.97 -7.00 -0.30
C ALA A 119 10.25 -7.65 -0.85
N HIS A 120 10.31 -8.98 -0.95
CA HIS A 120 11.46 -9.67 -1.52
C HIS A 120 11.73 -9.30 -2.98
N THR A 121 10.70 -8.95 -3.75
CA THR A 121 10.85 -8.63 -5.18
C THR A 121 11.24 -7.18 -5.42
N PHE A 122 10.70 -6.23 -4.65
CA PHE A 122 10.79 -4.80 -4.97
C PHE A 122 11.32 -3.92 -3.84
N LEU A 123 11.22 -4.33 -2.58
CA LEU A 123 11.66 -3.48 -1.47
C LEU A 123 13.18 -3.50 -1.39
N ARG A 124 13.79 -2.31 -1.34
CA ARG A 124 15.23 -2.20 -1.13
C ARG A 124 15.62 -2.67 0.27
N ASN A 125 16.89 -3.07 0.45
CA ASN A 125 17.44 -3.34 1.77
C ASN A 125 17.33 -2.08 2.65
N GLY A 126 16.81 -2.25 3.88
CA GLY A 126 16.50 -1.14 4.78
C GLY A 126 15.27 -0.32 4.37
N GLY A 127 14.49 -0.80 3.40
CA GLY A 127 13.16 -0.26 3.10
C GLY A 127 12.15 -0.58 4.22
N HIS A 128 11.02 0.12 4.20
CA HIS A 128 9.99 0.00 5.22
C HIS A 128 8.67 -0.48 4.62
N PHE A 129 7.81 -1.05 5.46
CA PHE A 129 6.46 -1.39 5.05
C PHE A 129 5.44 -0.97 6.10
N LEU A 130 4.25 -0.64 5.64
CA LEU A 130 3.09 -0.33 6.45
C LEU A 130 1.94 -1.22 6.00
N ILE A 131 1.37 -1.98 6.94
CA ILE A 131 0.33 -2.95 6.65
C ILE A 131 -0.93 -2.55 7.42
N SER A 132 -2.01 -2.33 6.70
CA SER A 132 -3.33 -2.16 7.31
C SER A 132 -3.98 -3.53 7.50
N ILE A 133 -4.03 -3.99 8.74
CA ILE A 133 -4.61 -5.29 9.10
C ILE A 133 -6.06 -5.08 9.57
N LYS A 134 -7.01 -5.75 8.91
CA LYS A 134 -8.40 -5.84 9.37
C LYS A 134 -8.65 -7.25 9.90
N ALA A 135 -8.69 -7.40 11.23
CA ALA A 135 -8.80 -8.69 11.91
C ALA A 135 -9.93 -9.57 11.33
N ASN A 136 -11.14 -9.01 11.20
CA ASN A 136 -12.32 -9.73 10.68
C ASN A 136 -12.19 -10.23 9.24
N CYS A 137 -11.25 -9.70 8.44
CA CYS A 137 -11.00 -10.19 7.08
C CYS A 137 -9.99 -11.34 7.05
N ILE A 138 -9.23 -11.55 8.12
CA ILE A 138 -8.26 -12.63 8.27
C ILE A 138 -8.92 -13.80 8.98
N ASP A 139 -9.49 -13.53 10.16
CA ASP A 139 -10.22 -14.51 10.95
C ASP A 139 -11.37 -13.80 11.66
N SER A 140 -12.60 -14.21 11.35
CA SER A 140 -13.81 -13.64 11.95
C SER A 140 -14.17 -14.26 13.30
N THR A 141 -13.48 -15.32 13.71
CA THR A 141 -13.76 -16.09 14.93
C THR A 141 -12.80 -15.78 16.06
N ALA A 142 -11.55 -15.44 15.72
CA ALA A 142 -10.52 -15.06 16.69
C ALA A 142 -10.65 -13.62 17.18
N SER A 143 -10.07 -13.31 18.34
CA SER A 143 -9.95 -11.94 18.82
C SER A 143 -8.96 -11.14 17.97
N ALA A 144 -9.16 -9.82 17.89
CA ALA A 144 -8.32 -8.95 17.07
C ALA A 144 -6.85 -8.98 17.52
N GLU A 145 -6.60 -9.03 18.83
CA GLU A 145 -5.25 -9.08 19.40
C GLU A 145 -4.52 -10.38 18.99
N ALA A 146 -5.24 -11.51 18.99
CA ALA A 146 -4.67 -12.78 18.58
C ALA A 146 -4.32 -12.78 17.08
N VAL A 147 -5.18 -12.18 16.24
CA VAL A 147 -4.92 -12.03 14.80
C VAL A 147 -3.70 -11.14 14.57
N PHE A 148 -3.62 -9.98 15.23
CA PHE A 148 -2.46 -9.09 15.09
C PHE A 148 -1.15 -9.77 15.52
N ALA A 149 -1.15 -10.47 16.65
CA ALA A 149 0.03 -11.20 17.11
C ALA A 149 0.45 -12.32 16.15
N SER A 150 -0.53 -12.99 15.51
CA SER A 150 -0.27 -14.02 14.50
C SER A 150 0.34 -13.44 13.22
N GLU A 151 -0.21 -12.33 12.71
CA GLU A 151 0.33 -11.67 11.51
C GLU A 151 1.74 -11.11 11.74
N VAL A 152 2.01 -10.52 12.91
CA VAL A 152 3.36 -10.07 13.27
C VAL A 152 4.34 -11.24 13.29
N ARG A 153 3.96 -12.40 13.84
CA ARG A 153 4.82 -13.60 13.83
C ARG A 153 5.10 -14.10 12.43
N LYS A 154 4.11 -14.10 11.53
CA LYS A 154 4.31 -14.50 10.12
C LYS A 154 5.32 -13.57 9.44
N LEU A 155 5.19 -12.26 9.63
CA LEU A 155 6.12 -11.29 9.05
C LEU A 155 7.55 -11.43 9.60
N GLN A 156 7.70 -11.80 10.89
CA GLN A 156 9.02 -12.07 11.48
C GLN A 156 9.69 -13.34 10.92
N GLN A 157 8.91 -14.30 10.43
CA GLN A 157 9.44 -15.53 9.81
C GLN A 157 9.93 -15.33 8.37
N GLU A 158 9.47 -14.26 7.72
CA GLU A 158 9.83 -13.89 6.34
C GLU A 158 11.05 -12.94 6.29
N ASN A 159 11.72 -12.70 7.42
CA ASN A 159 12.90 -11.83 7.53
C ASN A 159 14.21 -12.57 7.23
#